data_AF-A0A7K4BYN4-F1
#
_entry.id   AF-A0A7K4BYN4-F1
#
_cell.length_a   1.000
_cell.length_b   1.000
_cell.length_c   1.000
_cell.angle_alpha   90.00
_cell.angle_beta   90.00
_cell.angle_gamma   90.00
#
_symmetry.space_group_name_H-M   'P 1'
#
loop_
_entity.id
_entity.type
_entity.pdbx_description
1 polymer ?
#
loop_
_entity_poly.entity_id
_entity_poly.type
_entity_poly.pdbx_seq_one_letter_code
_entity_poly.pdbx_strand_id
1 'polypeptide(L)'
;FKLNESYKKGVYRVKEEEISAEKKTKESENFSAPEKQIQEYTLENDGFVIANNTSLAKELSYKYGQKIKEGILKGIKSFDGYYYLIEQKMLEQYMKKATKSLNEKEEQTLEELAQKINTSKTLTKIICEFLKDEGELLEKKKGNYKYIK
;
A
#
# COMPACT_ATOMS: atom_id res chain seq x y z
N PHE A 1 53.72 10.26 -21.38
CA PHE A 1 52.80 9.72 -20.37
C PHE A 1 52.12 8.48 -20.94
N LYS A 2 52.50 7.27 -20.49
CA LYS A 2 51.86 6.01 -20.88
C LYS A 2 50.55 5.87 -20.10
N LEU A 3 49.41 5.82 -20.79
CA LEU A 3 48.11 5.53 -20.16
C LEU A 3 48.05 4.05 -19.76
N ASN A 4 47.53 3.82 -18.55
CA ASN A 4 47.38 2.54 -17.87
C ASN A 4 46.16 1.75 -18.41
N GLU A 5 46.32 0.45 -18.63
CA GLU A 5 45.32 -0.47 -19.22
C GLU A 5 44.14 -0.83 -18.29
N SER A 6 44.07 -0.26 -17.08
CA SER A 6 43.03 -0.57 -16.09
C SER A 6 41.64 0.05 -16.36
N TYR A 7 41.46 0.84 -17.43
CA TYR A 7 40.17 1.46 -17.78
C TYR A 7 39.34 0.66 -18.80
N LYS A 8 39.64 -0.63 -19.01
CA LYS A 8 39.00 -1.45 -20.06
C LYS A 8 37.85 -2.36 -19.60
N LYS A 9 37.24 -2.12 -18.43
CA LYS A 9 36.08 -2.93 -17.98
C LYS A 9 34.98 -2.04 -17.40
N GLY A 10 33.85 -2.01 -18.09
CA GLY A 10 32.60 -1.48 -17.53
C GLY A 10 31.70 -0.66 -18.45
N VAL A 11 31.84 -0.72 -19.78
CA VAL A 11 30.81 -0.14 -20.67
C VAL A 11 29.71 -1.17 -20.87
N TYR A 12 28.69 -1.13 -20.00
CA TYR A 12 27.43 -1.81 -20.26
C TYR A 12 26.70 -1.07 -21.39
N ARG A 13 26.70 -1.65 -22.59
CA ARG A 13 25.77 -1.27 -23.65
C ARG A 13 24.37 -1.66 -23.20
N VAL A 14 23.54 -0.67 -22.87
CA VAL A 14 22.10 -0.85 -22.74
C VAL A 14 21.58 -1.13 -24.15
N LYS A 15 21.06 -2.33 -24.38
CA LYS A 15 20.29 -2.64 -25.60
C LYS A 15 18.98 -1.85 -25.53
N GLU A 16 18.88 -0.79 -26.32
CA GLU A 16 17.62 -0.18 -26.70
C GLU A 16 16.94 -1.08 -27.73
N GLU A 17 16.23 -2.10 -27.29
CA GLU A 17 15.29 -2.87 -28.12
C GLU A 17 14.44 -3.74 -27.18
N GLU A 18 13.41 -3.13 -26.60
CA GLU A 18 12.11 -3.74 -26.24
C GLU A 18 11.16 -2.64 -25.72
N ILE A 19 11.05 -1.56 -26.51
CA ILE A 19 9.87 -0.68 -26.47
C ILE A 19 8.84 -1.35 -27.36
N SER A 20 7.96 -2.16 -26.77
CA SER A 20 6.56 -2.40 -27.17
C SER A 20 6.07 -3.78 -26.74
N ALA A 21 5.39 -3.85 -25.59
CA ALA A 21 4.26 -4.75 -25.39
C ALA A 21 3.55 -4.43 -24.07
N GLU A 22 2.32 -3.94 -24.20
CA GLU A 22 1.22 -4.20 -23.26
C GLU A 22 1.35 -3.63 -21.84
N LYS A 23 0.91 -2.37 -21.72
CA LYS A 23 0.14 -1.93 -20.55
C LYS A 23 -1.10 -2.83 -20.42
N LYS A 24 -0.95 -4.02 -19.83
CA LYS A 24 -2.07 -4.71 -19.20
C LYS A 24 -2.42 -3.94 -17.95
N THR A 25 -3.50 -3.18 -18.03
CA THR A 25 -4.36 -2.90 -16.89
C THR A 25 -4.55 -4.22 -16.16
N LYS A 26 -3.83 -4.42 -15.05
CA LYS A 26 -4.11 -5.51 -14.12
C LYS A 26 -5.46 -5.20 -13.51
N GLU A 27 -6.47 -5.78 -14.15
CA GLU A 27 -7.77 -6.01 -13.56
C GLU A 27 -7.56 -6.63 -12.18
N SER A 28 -8.40 -6.22 -11.25
CA SER A 28 -8.37 -6.56 -9.83
C SER A 28 -8.18 -8.05 -9.58
N GLU A 29 -6.93 -8.47 -9.40
CA GLU A 29 -6.61 -9.81 -8.93
C GLU A 29 -7.01 -9.91 -7.46
N ASN A 30 -7.70 -11.01 -7.13
CA ASN A 30 -8.09 -11.36 -5.78
C ASN A 30 -6.84 -11.47 -4.90
N PHE A 31 -6.58 -10.48 -4.05
CA PHE A 31 -5.47 -10.45 -3.10
C PHE A 31 -5.72 -11.38 -1.89
N SER A 32 -5.85 -12.68 -2.15
CA SER A 32 -5.72 -13.72 -1.12
C SER A 32 -4.26 -14.21 -1.05
N ALA A 33 -3.32 -13.28 -0.95
CA ALA A 33 -1.91 -13.61 -0.79
C ALA A 33 -1.61 -14.04 0.67
N PRO A 34 -0.67 -14.98 0.90
CA PRO A 34 -0.23 -15.33 2.25
C PRO A 34 0.32 -14.09 2.98
N GLU A 35 0.04 -13.96 4.27
CA GLU A 35 0.54 -12.85 5.07
C GLU A 35 2.07 -12.88 5.15
N LYS A 36 2.69 -11.74 4.84
CA LYS A 36 4.14 -11.54 4.87
C LYS A 36 4.53 -10.82 6.15
N GLN A 37 5.80 -10.84 6.49
CA GLN A 37 6.32 -9.94 7.53
C GLN A 37 6.17 -8.48 7.09
N ILE A 38 5.97 -7.58 8.05
CA ILE A 38 5.73 -6.14 7.80
C ILE A 38 6.80 -5.53 6.89
N GLN A 39 8.04 -6.00 7.00
CA GLN A 39 9.21 -5.47 6.28
C GLN A 39 9.26 -5.87 4.80
N GLU A 40 8.42 -6.82 4.37
CA GLU A 40 8.45 -7.37 3.01
C GLU A 40 7.46 -6.68 2.05
N TYR A 41 6.55 -5.84 2.57
CA TYR A 41 5.56 -5.15 1.74
C TYR A 41 6.21 -4.00 0.97
N THR A 42 6.05 -4.03 -0.35
CA THR A 42 6.62 -3.05 -1.26
C THR A 42 5.53 -2.45 -2.14
N LEU A 43 5.65 -1.16 -2.46
CA LEU A 43 4.67 -0.50 -3.34
C LEU A 43 4.62 -1.15 -4.73
N GLU A 44 5.76 -1.61 -5.23
CA GLU A 44 5.90 -2.17 -6.58
C GLU A 44 5.18 -3.52 -6.74
N ASN A 45 5.12 -4.33 -5.68
CA ASN A 45 4.51 -5.66 -5.73
C ASN A 45 3.12 -5.70 -5.10
N ASP A 46 2.94 -5.00 -3.98
CA ASP A 46 1.75 -5.11 -3.13
C ASP A 46 0.83 -3.88 -3.24
N GLY A 47 1.29 -2.77 -3.83
CA GLY A 47 0.54 -1.52 -3.93
C GLY A 47 0.47 -0.71 -2.61
N PHE A 48 1.17 -1.17 -1.56
CA PHE A 48 1.31 -0.47 -0.29
C PHE A 48 2.64 -0.79 0.40
N VAL A 49 3.02 0.04 1.37
CA VAL A 49 4.18 -0.16 2.23
C VAL A 49 3.87 0.28 3.65
N ILE A 50 4.50 -0.39 4.62
CA ILE A 50 4.36 -0.11 6.05
C ILE A 50 5.73 0.29 6.60
N ALA A 51 5.81 1.44 7.25
CA ALA A 51 6.99 1.83 8.01
C ALA A 51 6.70 1.75 9.52
N ASN A 52 7.57 1.05 10.24
CA ASN A 52 7.49 0.83 11.68
C ASN A 52 8.23 1.89 12.52
N ASN A 53 8.90 2.84 11.87
CA ASN A 53 9.67 3.87 12.54
C ASN A 53 9.68 5.17 11.74
N THR A 54 9.99 6.26 12.45
CA THR A 54 9.97 7.62 11.89
C THR A 54 11.07 7.84 10.85
N SER A 55 12.21 7.14 10.94
CA SER A 55 13.31 7.32 9.97
C SER A 55 12.89 6.82 8.59
N LEU A 56 12.38 5.58 8.52
CA LEU A 56 11.90 4.97 7.29
C LEU A 56 10.70 5.74 6.73
N ALA A 57 9.79 6.22 7.58
CA ALA A 57 8.67 7.04 7.13
C ALA A 57 9.13 8.35 6.47
N LYS A 58 10.16 9.00 7.01
CA LYS A 58 10.78 10.18 6.39
C LYS A 58 11.41 9.83 5.05
N GLU A 59 12.17 8.75 4.97
CA GLU A 59 12.76 8.28 3.71
C GLU A 59 11.70 8.01 2.63
N LEU A 60 10.62 7.31 2.97
CA LEU A 60 9.50 7.08 2.07
C LEU A 60 8.83 8.39 1.64
N SER A 61 8.65 9.33 2.57
CA SER A 61 8.09 10.65 2.27
C SER A 61 8.97 11.45 1.30
N TYR A 62 10.30 11.41 1.46
CA TYR A 62 11.22 12.02 0.50
C TYR A 62 11.21 11.30 -0.85
N LYS A 63 11.30 9.97 -0.85
CA LYS A 63 11.33 9.13 -2.06
C LYS A 63 10.07 9.29 -2.91
N TYR A 64 8.90 9.35 -2.26
CA TYR A 64 7.60 9.36 -2.93
C TYR A 64 6.88 10.71 -2.86
N GLY A 65 7.56 11.76 -2.39
CA GLY A 65 6.93 13.06 -2.13
C GLY A 65 6.22 13.67 -3.34
N GLN A 66 6.77 13.50 -4.54
CA GLN A 66 6.11 13.95 -5.77
C GLN A 66 4.80 13.19 -6.03
N LYS A 67 4.82 11.85 -5.94
CA LYS A 67 3.62 11.02 -6.13
C LYS A 67 2.54 11.29 -5.10
N ILE A 68 2.93 11.63 -3.87
CA ILE A 68 1.99 12.03 -2.81
C ILE A 68 1.34 13.38 -3.14
N LYS A 69 2.14 14.37 -3.58
CA LYS A 69 1.62 15.68 -4.01
C LYS A 69 0.69 15.59 -5.21
N GLU A 70 0.97 14.67 -6.12
CA GLU A 70 0.14 14.39 -7.30
C GLU A 70 -1.12 13.57 -6.97
N GLY A 71 -1.29 13.11 -5.73
CA GLY A 71 -2.44 12.31 -5.30
C GLY A 71 -2.43 10.86 -5.82
N ILE A 72 -1.29 10.38 -6.32
CA ILE A 72 -1.12 8.99 -6.77
C ILE A 72 -0.98 8.06 -5.57
N LEU A 73 -0.31 8.52 -4.53
CA LEU A 73 -0.11 7.80 -3.27
C LEU A 73 -0.73 8.61 -2.13
N LYS A 74 -1.32 7.91 -1.17
CA LYS A 74 -1.80 8.50 0.09
C LYS A 74 -1.07 7.86 1.25
N GLY A 75 -0.63 8.68 2.19
CA GLY A 75 0.03 8.21 3.40
C GLY A 75 -0.60 8.79 4.64
N ILE A 76 -0.60 8.00 5.72
CA ILE A 76 -1.09 8.40 7.05
C ILE A 76 -0.11 7.95 8.13
N LYS A 77 -0.12 8.68 9.24
CA LYS A 77 0.47 8.23 10.50
C LYS A 77 -0.67 7.70 11.37
N SER A 78 -0.70 6.39 11.57
CA SER A 78 -1.72 5.74 12.37
C SER A 78 -1.43 5.89 13.87
N PHE A 79 -2.48 5.80 14.69
CA PHE A 79 -2.40 5.87 16.16
C PHE A 79 -1.62 4.70 16.77
N ASP A 80 -1.50 3.58 16.05
CA ASP A 80 -0.70 2.43 16.47
C ASP A 80 0.82 2.65 16.29
N GLY A 81 1.24 3.83 15.81
CA GLY A 81 2.63 4.22 15.68
C GLY A 81 3.26 3.84 14.33
N TYR A 82 2.51 3.16 13.45
CA TYR A 82 2.97 2.84 12.10
C TYR A 82 2.63 3.96 11.12
N TYR A 83 3.38 3.99 10.03
CA TYR A 83 3.14 4.86 8.90
C TYR A 83 2.75 3.99 7.70
N TYR A 84 1.62 4.32 7.09
CA TYR A 84 1.12 3.59 5.94
C TYR A 84 1.20 4.46 4.71
N LEU A 85 1.55 3.85 3.58
CA LEU A 85 1.55 4.49 2.27
C LEU A 85 0.95 3.51 1.27
N ILE A 86 -0.07 3.93 0.54
CA ILE A 86 -0.86 3.08 -0.36
C ILE A 86 -1.19 3.84 -1.65
N GLU A 87 -1.36 3.10 -2.74
CA GLU A 87 -1.88 3.67 -3.99
C GLU A 87 -3.31 4.18 -3.83
N GLN A 88 -3.54 5.42 -4.28
CA GLN A 88 -4.84 6.09 -4.15
C GLN A 88 -5.97 5.28 -4.80
N LYS A 89 -5.73 4.73 -6.00
CA LYS A 89 -6.72 3.91 -6.71
C LYS A 89 -7.10 2.64 -5.94
N MET A 90 -6.10 1.98 -5.35
CA MET A 90 -6.29 0.79 -4.53
C MET A 90 -7.08 1.13 -3.27
N LEU A 91 -6.69 2.21 -2.59
CA LEU A 91 -7.36 2.71 -1.40
C LEU A 91 -8.84 2.99 -1.65
N GLU A 92 -9.18 3.79 -2.66
CA GLU A 92 -10.57 4.12 -3.00
C GLU A 92 -11.41 2.88 -3.33
N GLN A 93 -10.83 1.92 -4.05
CA GLN A 93 -11.52 0.68 -4.41
C GLN A 93 -11.90 -0.12 -3.15
N TYR A 94 -10.95 -0.31 -2.23
CA TYR A 94 -11.19 -1.13 -1.04
C TYR A 94 -11.96 -0.39 0.04
N MET A 95 -11.82 0.92 0.16
CA MET A 95 -12.67 1.73 1.05
C MET A 95 -14.15 1.57 0.67
N LYS A 96 -14.50 1.68 -0.61
CA LYS A 96 -15.88 1.46 -1.09
C LYS A 96 -16.40 0.06 -0.76
N LYS A 97 -15.56 -0.97 -0.85
CA LYS A 97 -15.93 -2.34 -0.49
C LYS A 97 -16.11 -2.50 1.02
N ALA A 98 -15.20 -1.95 1.81
CA ALA A 98 -15.22 -2.01 3.26
C ALA A 98 -16.45 -1.29 3.83
N THR A 99 -16.71 -0.05 3.40
CA THR A 99 -17.89 0.72 3.85
C THR A 99 -19.18 0.05 3.42
N LYS A 100 -19.27 -0.51 2.21
CA LYS A 100 -20.44 -1.30 1.79
C LYS A 100 -20.67 -2.50 2.73
N SER A 101 -19.61 -3.25 3.05
CA SER A 101 -19.70 -4.39 3.97
C SER A 101 -20.19 -3.98 5.36
N LEU A 102 -19.62 -2.92 5.92
CA LEU A 102 -19.94 -2.43 7.26
C LEU A 102 -21.32 -1.76 7.36
N ASN A 103 -21.87 -1.30 6.23
CA ASN A 103 -23.28 -0.87 6.16
C ASN A 103 -24.25 -2.06 6.16
N GLU A 104 -23.86 -3.22 5.60
CA GLU A 104 -24.68 -4.44 5.63
C GLU A 104 -24.71 -5.08 7.02
N LYS A 105 -23.59 -4.98 7.77
CA LYS A 105 -23.44 -5.53 9.12
C LYS A 105 -22.78 -4.49 10.02
N GLU A 106 -23.53 -4.01 11.01
CA GLU A 106 -23.17 -2.88 11.88
C GLU A 106 -21.79 -3.01 12.55
N GLU A 107 -21.41 -4.24 12.94
CA GLU A 107 -20.11 -4.53 13.56
C GLU A 107 -19.45 -5.72 12.90
N GLN A 108 -18.18 -5.57 12.53
CA GLN A 108 -17.39 -6.64 11.92
C GLN A 108 -15.97 -6.68 12.51
N THR A 109 -15.45 -7.90 12.69
CA THR A 109 -14.03 -8.07 13.02
C THR A 109 -13.16 -7.83 11.79
N LEU A 110 -11.87 -7.55 12.01
CA LEU A 110 -10.89 -7.42 10.93
C LEU A 110 -10.88 -8.66 10.03
N GLU A 111 -10.94 -9.85 10.62
CA GLU A 111 -11.00 -11.13 9.92
C GLU A 111 -12.22 -11.24 9.01
N GLU A 112 -13.41 -10.94 9.54
CA GLU A 112 -14.66 -11.01 8.79
C GLU A 112 -14.66 -10.03 7.63
N LEU A 113 -14.16 -8.82 7.87
CA LEU A 113 -14.09 -7.78 6.86
C LEU A 113 -13.10 -8.18 5.75
N ALA A 114 -11.92 -8.68 6.11
CA ALA A 114 -10.90 -9.16 5.18
C ALA A 114 -11.43 -10.28 4.28
N GLN A 115 -12.16 -11.25 4.86
CA GLN A 115 -12.81 -12.31 4.10
C GLN A 115 -13.88 -11.77 3.16
N LYS A 116 -14.73 -10.85 3.63
CA LYS A 116 -15.85 -10.30 2.86
C LYS A 116 -15.39 -9.43 1.69
N ILE A 117 -14.30 -8.66 1.85
CA ILE A 117 -13.74 -7.83 0.77
C ILE A 117 -12.66 -8.55 -0.06
N ASN A 118 -12.34 -9.80 0.31
CA ASN A 118 -11.36 -10.69 -0.31
C ASN A 118 -9.95 -10.09 -0.38
N THR A 119 -9.42 -9.69 0.77
CA THR A 119 -8.06 -9.13 0.93
C THR A 119 -7.32 -9.73 2.12
N SER A 120 -6.01 -9.52 2.18
CA SER A 120 -5.21 -9.84 3.37
C SER A 120 -5.66 -9.01 4.59
N LYS A 121 -5.45 -9.53 5.81
CA LYS A 121 -5.77 -8.77 7.02
C LYS A 121 -4.93 -7.51 7.12
N THR A 122 -3.68 -7.56 6.67
CA THR A 122 -2.76 -6.41 6.63
C THR A 122 -3.33 -5.27 5.78
N LEU A 123 -3.74 -5.57 4.55
CA LEU A 123 -4.33 -4.55 3.68
C LEU A 123 -5.65 -4.03 4.28
N THR A 124 -6.51 -4.93 4.74
CA THR A 124 -7.78 -4.57 5.40
C THR A 124 -7.55 -3.64 6.58
N LYS A 125 -6.53 -3.91 7.40
CA LYS A 125 -6.15 -3.07 8.54
C LYS A 125 -5.76 -1.68 8.06
N ILE A 126 -4.92 -1.58 7.04
CA ILE A 126 -4.52 -0.29 6.45
C ILE A 126 -5.78 0.49 6.01
N ILE A 127 -6.70 -0.15 5.27
CA ILE A 127 -7.94 0.48 4.84
C ILE A 127 -8.78 0.97 6.03
N CYS A 128 -8.90 0.17 7.09
CA CYS A 128 -9.59 0.59 8.31
C CYS A 128 -8.94 1.80 8.99
N GLU A 129 -7.60 1.88 9.02
CA GLU A 129 -6.90 3.04 9.59
C GLU A 129 -7.14 4.31 8.77
N PHE A 130 -7.19 4.23 7.43
CA PHE A 130 -7.60 5.36 6.60
C PHE A 130 -9.05 5.79 6.86
N LEU A 131 -9.98 4.84 6.97
CA LEU A 131 -11.39 5.15 7.27
C LEU A 131 -11.57 5.75 8.69
N LYS A 132 -10.74 5.35 9.65
CA LYS A 132 -10.69 5.93 10.99
C LYS A 132 -10.19 7.37 10.96
N ASP A 133 -9.14 7.63 10.19
CA ASP A 133 -8.58 8.99 10.01
C ASP A 133 -9.60 9.94 9.37
N GLU A 134 -10.43 9.44 8.45
CA GLU A 134 -11.51 10.20 7.81
C GLU A 134 -12.78 10.33 8.66
N GLY A 135 -12.85 9.66 9.81
CA GLY A 135 -14.00 9.69 10.72
C GLY A 135 -15.21 8.89 10.23
N GLU A 136 -15.04 8.01 9.22
CA GLU A 136 -16.11 7.13 8.73
C GLU A 136 -16.27 5.86 9.57
N LEU A 137 -15.21 5.45 10.28
CA LEU A 137 -15.13 4.19 11.00
C LEU A 137 -14.74 4.38 12.46
N LEU A 138 -15.41 3.67 13.37
CA LEU A 138 -15.07 3.59 14.79
C LEU A 138 -14.56 2.18 15.14
N GLU A 139 -13.42 2.11 15.80
CA GLU A 139 -12.97 0.87 16.44
C GLU A 139 -13.49 0.82 17.88
N LYS A 140 -14.53 0.01 18.13
CA LYS A 140 -15.13 -0.12 19.47
C LYS A 140 -14.24 -0.90 20.44
N LYS A 141 -13.61 -1.95 19.91
CA LYS A 141 -12.67 -2.83 20.60
C LYS A 141 -11.56 -3.17 19.63
N LYS A 142 -10.39 -3.54 20.14
CA LYS A 142 -9.23 -3.88 19.31
C LYS A 142 -9.62 -4.90 18.22
N GLY A 143 -9.57 -4.49 16.95
CA GLY A 143 -9.89 -5.31 15.78
C GLY A 143 -11.39 -5.48 15.47
N ASN A 144 -12.29 -4.73 16.13
CA ASN A 144 -13.72 -4.74 15.85
C ASN A 144 -14.20 -3.33 15.46
N TYR A 145 -14.75 -3.22 14.26
CA TYR A 145 -15.05 -1.96 13.60
C TYR A 145 -16.54 -1.79 13.37
N LYS A 146 -17.00 -0.55 13.54
CA LYS A 146 -18.38 -0.11 13.29
C LYS A 146 -18.37 1.12 12.38
N TYR A 147 -19.26 1.15 11.40
CA TYR A 147 -19.49 2.33 10.58
C TYR A 147 -20.25 3.41 11.37
N ILE A 148 -19.83 4.68 11.28
CA ILE A 148 -20.35 5.77 12.13
C ILE A 148 -21.57 6.50 11.51
N LYS A 149 -21.89 6.25 10.24
CA LYS A 149 -22.86 7.06 9.49
C LYS A 149 -24.28 7.05 10.05
#